data_AF-A0A961B3K8-F1
#
_entry.id   AF-A0A961B3K8-F1
#
_cell.length_a   1.000
_cell.length_b   1.000
_cell.length_c   1.000
_cell.angle_alpha   90.00
_cell.angle_beta   90.00
_cell.angle_gamma   90.00
#
_symmetry.space_group_name_H-M   'P 1'
#
loop_
_entity.id
_entity.type
_entity.pdbx_description
1 polymer ?
#
loop_
_entity_poly.entity_id
_entity_poly.type
_entity_poly.pdbx_seq_one_letter_code
_entity_poly.pdbx_strand_id
1 'polypeptide(L)' 'MNWHRIRPPFLPPYSPDLNPIERPWQYLKSHYLGGFITKDSEALADNLEESIRDLLNRPDQLQFVCPHP' A
#
# COMPACT_ATOMS: atom_id res chain seq x y z
N MET A 1 25.56 -0.70 0.99
CA MET A 1 24.35 -0.20 1.70
C MET A 1 24.34 -0.79 3.11
N ASN A 2 24.10 0.03 4.13
CA ASN A 2 24.00 -0.41 5.53
C ASN A 2 22.52 -0.43 5.93
N TRP A 3 21.97 -1.64 6.13
CA TRP A 3 20.55 -1.86 6.43
C TRP A 3 20.27 -2.03 7.94
N HIS A 4 21.27 -1.82 8.79
CA HIS A 4 21.20 -2.06 10.23
C HIS A 4 20.63 -3.45 10.56
N ARG A 5 19.42 -3.52 11.16
CA ARG A 5 18.76 -4.76 11.59
C ARG A 5 17.67 -5.25 10.61
N ILE A 6 17.52 -4.58 9.47
CA ILE A 6 16.52 -4.94 8.47
C ILE A 6 17.06 -6.09 7.62
N ARG A 7 16.32 -7.20 7.58
CA ARG A 7 16.60 -8.33 6.69
C ARG A 7 15.54 -8.34 5.58
N PRO A 8 15.86 -7.83 4.38
CA PRO A 8 14.91 -7.84 3.29
C PRO A 8 14.64 -9.29 2.86
N PRO A 9 13.37 -9.70 2.69
CA PRO A 9 13.06 -10.98 2.10
C PRO A 9 13.52 -11.01 0.63
N PHE A 10 13.89 -12.19 0.14
CA PHE A 10 14.15 -12.36 -1.29
C PHE A 10 12.85 -12.24 -2.07
N LEU A 11 12.84 -11.41 -3.11
CA LEU A 11 11.73 -11.24 -4.03
C LEU A 11 12.23 -11.56 -5.45
N PRO A 12 11.69 -12.59 -6.12
CA PRO A 12 12.08 -12.88 -7.49
C PRO A 12 11.68 -11.75 -8.45
N PRO A 13 12.42 -11.55 -9.56
CA PRO A 13 12.02 -10.60 -10.59
C PRO A 13 10.60 -10.87 -11.09
N TYR A 14 9.87 -9.80 -11.44
CA TYR A 14 8.52 -9.87 -12.03
C TYR A 14 7.50 -10.69 -11.20
N SER A 15 7.66 -10.73 -9.87
CA SER A 15 6.77 -11.47 -8.97
C SER A 15 5.91 -10.52 -8.11
N PRO A 16 4.98 -9.73 -8.71
CA PRO A 16 4.13 -8.83 -7.95
C PRO A 16 3.26 -9.58 -6.92
N ASP A 17 2.85 -10.82 -7.23
CA ASP A 17 2.05 -11.65 -6.33
C ASP A 17 2.77 -12.01 -5.03
N LEU A 18 4.12 -11.96 -5.03
CA LEU A 18 4.96 -12.22 -3.87
C LEU A 18 5.36 -10.95 -3.13
N ASN A 19 5.07 -9.77 -3.68
CA ASN A 19 5.41 -8.50 -3.06
C ASN A 19 4.28 -8.05 -2.10
N PRO A 20 4.49 -8.09 -0.77
CA PRO A 20 3.42 -7.87 0.20
C PRO A 20 2.79 -6.48 0.16
N ILE A 21 3.48 -5.47 -0.38
CA ILE A 21 2.93 -4.11 -0.54
C ILE A 21 1.87 -4.03 -1.63
N GLU A 22 1.82 -4.98 -2.56
CA GLU A 22 0.87 -4.92 -3.69
C GLU A 22 -0.57 -5.05 -3.20
N ARG A 23 -0.86 -5.90 -2.21
CA ARG A 23 -2.23 -6.05 -1.68
C ARG A 23 -2.82 -4.76 -1.09
N PRO A 24 -2.16 -4.08 -0.11
CA PRO A 24 -2.66 -2.81 0.40
C PRO A 24 -2.70 -1.73 -0.68
N TRP A 25 -1.76 -1.74 -1.62
CA TRP A 25 -1.78 -0.82 -2.75
C TRP A 25 -3.00 -1.03 -3.67
N GLN A 26 -3.35 -2.28 -3.98
CA GLN A 26 -4.55 -2.60 -4.75
C GLN A 26 -5.83 -2.20 -4.00
N TYR A 27 -5.86 -2.41 -2.67
CA TYR A 27 -6.99 -1.99 -1.84
C TYR A 27 -7.18 -0.47 -1.85
N LEU A 28 -6.10 0.30 -1.64
CA LEU A 28 -6.13 1.76 -1.69
C LEU A 28 -6.65 2.27 -3.04
N LYS A 29 -6.12 1.74 -4.14
CA LYS A 29 -6.55 2.12 -5.50
C LYS A 29 -8.02 1.83 -5.78
N SER A 30 -8.55 0.71 -5.29
CA SER A 30 -9.92 0.29 -5.55
C SER A 30 -10.95 0.95 -4.62
N HIS A 31 -10.64 1.11 -3.34
CA HIS A 31 -11.60 1.54 -2.32
C HIS A 31 -11.52 3.02 -1.98
N TYR A 32 -10.35 3.65 -2.10
CA TYR A 32 -10.18 5.06 -1.79
C TYR A 32 -10.07 5.93 -3.03
N LEU A 33 -9.28 5.47 -4.01
CA LEU A 33 -9.07 6.20 -5.26
C LEU A 33 -10.02 5.75 -6.39
N GLY A 34 -10.97 4.85 -6.09
CA GLY A 34 -11.96 4.36 -7.03
C GLY A 34 -12.81 5.52 -7.56
N GLY A 35 -12.62 5.89 -8.83
CA GLY A 35 -13.33 7.01 -9.46
C GLY A 35 -12.82 8.40 -9.11
N PHE A 36 -11.76 8.51 -8.29
CA PHE A 36 -11.09 9.77 -8.04
C PHE A 36 -10.20 10.14 -9.23
N ILE A 37 -10.48 11.29 -9.85
CA ILE A 37 -9.74 11.79 -11.01
C ILE A 37 -9.36 13.24 -10.72
N THR A 38 -8.08 13.55 -10.82
CA THR A 38 -7.56 14.91 -10.67
C THR A 38 -6.46 15.18 -11.69
N LYS A 39 -6.29 16.45 -12.06
CA LYS A 39 -5.13 16.94 -12.85
C LYS A 39 -4.05 17.57 -11.97
N ASP A 40 -4.34 17.70 -10.68
CA ASP A 40 -3.46 18.30 -9.69
C ASP A 40 -2.74 17.19 -8.93
N SER A 41 -1.41 17.20 -8.99
CA SER A 41 -0.55 16.24 -8.31
C SER A 41 -0.59 16.39 -6.79
N GLU A 42 -0.77 17.61 -6.27
CA GLU A 42 -0.86 17.85 -4.82
C GLU A 42 -2.16 17.25 -4.29
N ALA A 43 -3.28 17.50 -4.97
CA ALA A 43 -4.56 16.89 -4.61
C ALA A 43 -4.54 15.35 -4.64
N LEU A 44 -3.75 14.75 -5.54
CA LEU A 44 -3.55 13.29 -5.56
C LEU A 44 -2.71 12.82 -4.36
N ALA A 45 -1.63 13.53 -4.03
CA ALA A 45 -0.77 13.21 -2.91
C ALA A 45 -1.52 13.31 -1.57
N ASP A 46 -2.30 14.39 -1.38
CA ASP A 46 -3.09 14.61 -0.17
C ASP A 46 -4.12 13.51 0.05
N ASN A 47 -4.89 13.18 -0.99
CA ASN A 47 -5.87 12.09 -0.93
C ASN A 47 -5.19 10.75 -0.63
N LEU A 48 -4.04 10.49 -1.26
CA LEU A 48 -3.29 9.26 -1.01
C LEU A 48 -2.79 9.18 0.44
N GLU A 49 -2.24 10.26 0.99
CA GLU A 49 -1.81 10.31 2.40
C GLU A 49 -2.96 10.09 3.37
N GLU A 50 -4.12 10.73 3.12
CA GLU A 50 -5.31 10.56 3.94
C GLU A 50 -5.82 9.11 3.88
N SER A 51 -5.86 8.53 2.69
CA SER A 51 -6.28 7.14 2.45
C SER A 51 -5.37 6.14 3.17
N ILE A 52 -4.06 6.34 3.09
CA ILE A 52 -3.09 5.52 3.81
C ILE A 52 -3.30 5.66 5.33
N ARG A 53 -3.46 6.89 5.83
CA ARG A 53 -3.68 7.14 7.26
C ARG A 53 -4.97 6.49 7.77
N ASP A 54 -6.06 6.60 7.03
CA ASP A 54 -7.33 5.94 7.38
C ASP A 54 -7.19 4.42 7.41
N LEU A 55 -6.54 3.81 6.40
CA LEU A 55 -6.32 2.37 6.39
C LEU A 55 -5.44 1.90 7.57
N LEU A 56 -4.37 2.63 7.89
CA LEU A 56 -3.50 2.33 9.03
C LEU A 56 -4.21 2.46 10.37
N ASN A 57 -5.21 3.34 10.48
CA ASN A 57 -6.05 3.49 11.67
C ASN A 57 -7.12 2.40 11.81
N ARG A 58 -7.22 1.46 10.85
CA ARG A 58 -8.18 0.34 10.86
C ARG A 58 -7.42 -0.99 10.83
N PRO A 59 -6.82 -1.42 11.96
CA PRO A 59 -5.97 -2.60 12.00
C PRO A 59 -6.70 -3.87 11.55
N ASP A 60 -8.00 -3.99 11.83
CA ASP A 60 -8.83 -5.12 11.40
C ASP A 60 -9.00 -5.22 9.88
N GLN A 61 -9.02 -4.07 9.20
CA GLN A 61 -9.07 -4.01 7.74
C GLN A 61 -7.68 -4.25 7.16
N LEU A 62 -6.64 -3.64 7.76
CA LEU A 62 -5.27 -3.80 7.31
C LEU A 62 -4.81 -5.26 7.40
N GLN A 63 -5.13 -5.98 8.48
CA GLN A 63 -4.79 -7.41 8.62
C GLN A 63 -5.54 -8.28 7.60
N PHE A 64 -6.78 -7.91 7.24
CA PHE A 64 -7.56 -8.62 6.23
C PHE A 64 -6.98 -8.41 4.83
N VAL A 65 -6.55 -7.18 4.52
CA VAL A 65 -5.93 -6.81 3.25
C VAL A 65 -4.51 -7.37 3.12
N CYS A 66 -3.77 -7.43 4.22
CA CYS A 66 -2.42 -7.97 4.32
C CYS A 66 -2.41 -9.26 5.17
N PRO A 67 -3.05 -10.35 4.72
CA PRO A 67 -3.04 -11.57 5.51
C PRO A 67 -1.59 -12.06 5.59
N HIS A 68 -1.16 -12.39 6.81
CA HIS A 68 0.17 -12.93 7.05
C HIS A 68 0.33 -14.21 6.21
N PRO A 69 1.43 -14.36 5.45
CA PRO A 69 1.73 -15.62 4.79
C PRO A 69 1.98 -16.76 5.80
#